data_AF-Q2HH81-F1
#
_entry.id   AF-Q2HH81-F1
#
_cell.length_a   1.000
_cell.length_b   1.000
_cell.length_c   1.000
_cell.angle_alpha   90.00
_cell.angle_beta   90.00
_cell.angle_gamma   90.00
#
_symmetry.space_group_name_H-M   'P 1'
#
loop_
_entity.id
_entity.type
_entity.pdbx_description
1 polymer ?
#
loop_
_entity_poly.entity_id
_entity_poly.type
_entity_poly.pdbx_seq_one_letter_code
_entity_poly.pdbx_strand_id
1 'polypeptide(L)'
;MAHLPPNAAIFSPSVARAAASAAKDWSYVDGWLQRKFPGVGPPTFERNADTLRVLLALAAANEAADEERTLVARLEAETLTQLRAREQPQSQAGGESTNTDNNTLDSAREAILTALETSLPREGQTALTALAALALQTNTPLPTPAALGTELITLSSTTATLEQTTARIHTLTTHLAREAAATAQLAAELRPPSPPHHPHPHDNVVDDDDDDDENNNTTNNPSPHQATSHKPPLTGYHPPADLALQNLTLQRQIKALSTRIPELRDKAAAIARSTGTGTTTTGTTTTTTSIADVRREEEAYTALLAAKRELDGQVRAFAGLPPDAERARQELEGLRGELRRMTLRRDEVFEGLVERETPRKRERGASVRK
;
A
#
# COMPACT_ATOMS: atom_id res chain seq x y z
N MET A 1 -22.14 -31.95 -52.57
CA MET A 1 -22.40 -33.37 -52.20
C MET A 1 -21.13 -33.92 -51.57
N ALA A 2 -21.10 -34.06 -50.25
CA ALA A 2 -20.02 -34.73 -49.53
C ALA A 2 -20.63 -35.96 -48.87
N HIS A 3 -20.12 -37.12 -49.25
CA HIS A 3 -20.57 -38.41 -48.75
C HIS A 3 -20.08 -38.58 -47.30
N LEU A 4 -21.00 -38.43 -46.34
CA LEU A 4 -20.81 -39.02 -45.02
C LEU A 4 -20.73 -40.54 -45.24
N PRO A 5 -19.64 -41.23 -44.82
CA PRO A 5 -19.65 -42.68 -44.83
C PRO A 5 -20.77 -43.15 -43.90
N PRO A 6 -21.74 -43.96 -44.37
CA PRO A 6 -22.95 -44.31 -43.63
C PRO A 6 -22.69 -45.28 -42.45
N ASN A 7 -21.44 -45.45 -42.00
CA ASN A 7 -21.02 -46.59 -41.18
C ASN A 7 -20.28 -46.23 -39.89
N ALA A 8 -20.06 -44.95 -39.57
CA ALA A 8 -19.39 -44.55 -38.32
C ALA A 8 -20.32 -44.52 -37.09
N ALA A 9 -21.64 -44.58 -37.29
CA ALA A 9 -22.62 -44.58 -36.21
C ALA A 9 -22.84 -45.97 -35.56
N ILE A 10 -22.21 -47.03 -36.09
CA ILE A 10 -22.55 -48.42 -35.71
C ILE A 10 -21.65 -48.99 -34.59
N PHE A 11 -20.56 -48.32 -34.23
CA PHE A 11 -19.63 -48.82 -33.20
C PHE A 11 -19.46 -47.85 -32.03
N SER A 12 -20.50 -47.76 -31.19
CA SER A 12 -20.52 -47.34 -29.77
C SER A 12 -21.68 -46.37 -29.47
N PRO A 13 -22.58 -46.70 -28.51
CA PRO A 13 -23.68 -45.81 -28.08
C PRO A 13 -23.23 -44.40 -27.66
N SER A 14 -21.99 -44.25 -27.19
CA SER A 14 -21.45 -42.95 -26.79
C SER A 14 -21.16 -42.04 -27.98
N VAL A 15 -20.66 -42.60 -29.09
CA VAL A 15 -20.38 -41.84 -30.34
C VAL A 15 -21.69 -41.41 -31.00
N ALA A 16 -22.70 -42.29 -31.00
CA ALA A 16 -24.03 -41.97 -31.50
C ALA A 16 -24.70 -40.83 -30.70
N ARG A 17 -24.56 -40.83 -29.35
CA ARG A 17 -25.06 -39.73 -28.52
C ARG A 17 -24.34 -38.41 -28.79
N ALA A 18 -23.01 -38.43 -28.92
CA ALA A 18 -22.23 -37.23 -29.21
C ALA A 18 -22.54 -36.65 -30.61
N ALA A 19 -22.75 -37.51 -31.61
CA ALA A 19 -23.18 -37.08 -32.95
C ALA A 19 -24.61 -36.51 -32.93
N ALA A 20 -25.52 -37.12 -32.16
CA ALA A 20 -26.88 -36.63 -32.00
C ALA A 20 -26.95 -35.28 -31.27
N SER A 21 -26.14 -35.07 -30.23
CA SER A 21 -26.05 -33.78 -29.54
C SER A 21 -25.46 -32.71 -30.45
N ALA A 22 -24.38 -33.02 -31.17
CA ALA A 22 -23.78 -32.09 -32.12
C ALA A 22 -24.77 -31.69 -33.24
N ALA A 23 -25.57 -32.64 -33.74
CA ALA A 23 -26.62 -32.35 -34.73
C ALA A 23 -27.71 -31.42 -34.18
N LYS A 24 -28.11 -31.60 -32.92
CA LYS A 24 -29.05 -30.70 -32.24
C LYS A 24 -28.46 -29.28 -32.10
N ASP A 25 -27.21 -29.18 -31.68
CA ASP A 25 -26.53 -27.90 -31.50
C ASP A 25 -26.38 -27.15 -32.83
N TRP A 26 -26.08 -27.86 -33.92
CA TRP A 26 -26.06 -27.29 -35.27
C TRP A 26 -27.44 -26.76 -35.70
N SER A 27 -28.53 -27.48 -35.39
CA SER A 27 -29.88 -27.01 -35.70
C SER A 27 -30.26 -25.72 -34.95
N TYR A 28 -29.79 -25.58 -33.70
CA TYR A 28 -29.97 -24.36 -32.91
C TYR A 28 -29.19 -23.19 -33.51
N VAL A 29 -27.92 -23.41 -33.87
CA VAL A 29 -27.06 -22.39 -34.51
C VAL A 29 -27.63 -21.99 -35.87
N ASP A 30 -28.10 -22.94 -36.69
CA ASP A 30 -28.70 -22.65 -37.99
C ASP A 30 -29.98 -21.79 -37.84
N GLY A 31 -30.83 -22.11 -36.87
CA GLY A 31 -32.01 -21.30 -36.55
C GLY A 31 -31.66 -19.90 -36.02
N TRP A 32 -30.60 -19.79 -35.21
CA TRP A 32 -30.11 -18.51 -34.69
C TRP A 32 -29.50 -17.64 -35.80
N LEU A 33 -28.69 -18.22 -36.70
CA LEU A 33 -28.13 -17.53 -37.86
C LEU A 33 -29.22 -17.05 -38.82
N GLN A 34 -30.25 -17.85 -39.06
CA GLN A 34 -31.40 -17.43 -39.88
C GLN A 34 -32.14 -16.23 -39.29
N ARG A 35 -32.26 -16.14 -37.96
CA ARG A 35 -32.84 -14.97 -37.29
C ARG A 35 -31.95 -13.73 -37.43
N LYS A 36 -30.62 -13.87 -37.35
CA LYS A 36 -29.68 -12.73 -37.44
C LYS A 36 -29.41 -12.28 -38.88
N PHE A 37 -29.58 -13.15 -39.89
CA PHE A 37 -29.40 -12.83 -41.32
C PHE A 37 -30.70 -13.01 -42.13
N PRO A 38 -31.73 -12.16 -41.95
CA PRO A 38 -32.94 -12.24 -42.76
C PRO A 38 -32.63 -11.94 -44.24
N GLY A 39 -33.01 -12.85 -45.14
CA GLY A 39 -33.00 -12.63 -46.59
C GLY A 39 -31.66 -12.84 -47.32
N VAL A 40 -30.51 -12.69 -46.66
CA VAL A 40 -29.17 -12.83 -47.30
C VAL A 40 -28.55 -14.21 -47.03
N GLY A 41 -29.03 -14.91 -45.99
CA GLY A 41 -28.43 -16.17 -45.53
C GLY A 41 -27.07 -15.95 -44.87
N PRO A 42 -26.64 -16.84 -43.95
CA PRO A 42 -25.33 -16.72 -43.35
C PRO A 42 -24.22 -16.94 -44.39
N PRO A 43 -23.07 -16.28 -44.26
CA PRO A 43 -21.89 -16.56 -45.07
C PRO A 43 -21.51 -18.03 -45.01
N THR A 44 -20.87 -18.58 -46.06
CA THR A 44 -20.39 -19.96 -46.03
C THR A 44 -19.22 -20.09 -45.06
N PHE A 45 -19.28 -21.08 -44.16
CA PHE A 45 -18.20 -21.39 -43.22
C PHE A 45 -18.04 -22.91 -43.07
N GLU A 46 -16.87 -23.31 -42.59
CA GLU A 46 -16.56 -24.71 -42.34
C GLU A 46 -17.30 -25.22 -41.10
N ARG A 47 -18.02 -26.34 -41.21
CA ARG A 47 -18.70 -26.97 -40.07
C ARG A 47 -17.73 -27.88 -39.30
N ASN A 48 -16.91 -27.27 -38.44
CA ASN A 48 -15.99 -27.95 -37.53
C ASN A 48 -16.49 -27.89 -36.06
N ALA A 49 -16.08 -28.82 -35.20
CA ALA A 49 -16.40 -28.82 -33.77
C ALA A 49 -15.98 -27.52 -33.07
N ASP A 50 -14.83 -26.94 -33.47
CA ASP A 50 -14.36 -25.65 -32.94
C ASP A 50 -15.31 -24.51 -33.35
N THR A 51 -15.78 -24.50 -34.60
CA THR A 51 -16.73 -23.49 -35.08
C THR A 51 -18.09 -23.61 -34.40
N LEU A 52 -18.56 -24.83 -34.11
CA LEU A 52 -19.78 -25.05 -33.34
C LEU A 52 -19.65 -24.46 -31.94
N ARG A 53 -18.52 -24.72 -31.27
CA ARG A 53 -18.23 -24.20 -29.93
C ARG A 53 -18.23 -22.67 -29.91
N VAL A 54 -17.59 -22.05 -30.89
CA VAL A 54 -17.53 -20.58 -31.01
C VAL A 54 -18.90 -19.98 -31.32
N LEU A 55 -19.65 -20.57 -32.26
CA LEU A 55 -20.98 -20.08 -32.63
C LEU A 55 -22.01 -20.24 -31.49
N LEU A 56 -21.94 -21.33 -30.72
CA LEU A 56 -22.76 -21.49 -29.52
C LEU A 56 -22.41 -20.44 -28.45
N ALA A 57 -21.12 -20.21 -28.20
CA ALA A 57 -20.68 -19.19 -27.26
C ALA A 57 -21.13 -17.78 -27.71
N LEU A 58 -21.06 -17.49 -29.00
CA LEU A 58 -21.51 -16.23 -29.57
C LEU A 58 -23.04 -16.08 -29.51
N ALA A 59 -23.79 -17.15 -29.76
CA ALA A 59 -25.24 -17.16 -29.63
C ALA A 59 -25.67 -16.87 -28.19
N ALA A 60 -25.07 -17.55 -27.21
CA ALA A 60 -25.33 -17.33 -25.79
C ALA A 60 -24.93 -15.91 -25.35
N ALA A 61 -23.78 -15.39 -25.80
CA ALA A 61 -23.35 -14.03 -25.50
C ALA A 61 -24.30 -12.97 -26.09
N ASN A 62 -24.80 -13.19 -27.31
CA ASN A 62 -25.78 -12.30 -27.93
C ASN A 62 -27.14 -12.35 -27.21
N GLU A 63 -27.60 -13.54 -26.80
CA GLU A 63 -28.84 -13.66 -26.03
C GLU A 63 -28.72 -12.97 -24.67
N ALA A 64 -27.60 -13.15 -23.95
CA ALA A 64 -27.34 -12.43 -22.69
C ALA A 64 -27.30 -10.91 -22.89
N ALA A 65 -26.64 -10.42 -23.94
CA ALA A 65 -26.59 -8.99 -24.26
C ALA A 65 -27.96 -8.42 -24.65
N ASP A 66 -28.78 -9.19 -25.38
CA ASP A 66 -30.14 -8.81 -25.74
C ASP A 66 -31.02 -8.76 -24.47
N GLU A 67 -30.89 -9.72 -23.54
CA GLU A 67 -31.56 -9.70 -22.23
C GLU A 67 -31.18 -8.46 -21.40
N GLU A 68 -29.89 -8.15 -21.27
CA GLU A 68 -29.43 -6.95 -20.56
C GLU A 68 -30.01 -5.66 -21.16
N ARG A 69 -30.03 -5.54 -22.49
CA ARG A 69 -30.64 -4.39 -23.17
C ARG A 69 -32.12 -4.26 -22.87
N THR A 70 -32.86 -5.37 -22.81
CA THR A 70 -34.28 -5.33 -22.45
C THR A 70 -34.51 -4.90 -21.00
N LEU A 71 -33.63 -5.31 -20.07
CA LEU A 71 -33.70 -4.89 -18.67
C LEU A 71 -33.41 -3.39 -18.51
N VAL A 72 -32.38 -2.89 -19.20
CA VAL A 72 -32.05 -1.46 -19.22
C VAL A 72 -33.22 -0.65 -19.80
N ALA A 73 -33.75 -1.04 -20.96
CA ALA A 73 -34.89 -0.35 -21.57
C ALA A 73 -36.14 -0.33 -20.66
N ARG A 74 -36.37 -1.42 -19.91
CA ARG A 74 -37.47 -1.48 -18.94
C ARG A 74 -37.26 -0.54 -17.76
N LEU A 75 -36.05 -0.52 -17.19
CA LEU A 75 -35.68 0.42 -16.12
C LEU A 75 -35.78 1.88 -16.59
N GLU A 76 -35.30 2.18 -17.80
CA GLU A 76 -35.43 3.51 -18.41
C GLU A 76 -36.90 3.91 -18.58
N ALA A 77 -37.75 3.01 -19.08
CA ALA A 77 -39.17 3.28 -19.20
C ALA A 77 -39.85 3.52 -17.84
N GLU A 78 -39.47 2.76 -16.82
CA GLU A 78 -39.99 2.93 -15.47
C GLU A 78 -39.53 4.24 -14.84
N THR A 79 -38.24 4.57 -14.96
CA THR A 79 -37.68 5.84 -14.43
C THR A 79 -38.27 7.05 -15.15
N LEU A 80 -38.46 7.01 -16.47
CA LEU A 80 -39.16 8.07 -17.22
C LEU A 80 -40.61 8.23 -16.75
N THR A 81 -41.29 7.12 -16.43
CA THR A 81 -42.66 7.16 -15.90
C THR A 81 -42.69 7.81 -14.52
N GLN A 82 -41.74 7.49 -13.63
CA GLN A 82 -41.60 8.10 -12.31
C GLN A 82 -41.29 9.61 -12.41
N LEU A 83 -40.40 10.02 -13.32
CA LEU A 83 -40.08 11.43 -13.55
C LEU A 83 -41.30 12.21 -14.07
N ARG A 84 -42.03 11.67 -15.06
CA ARG A 84 -43.26 12.29 -15.57
C ARG A 84 -44.33 12.42 -14.48
N ALA A 85 -44.48 11.42 -13.61
CA ALA A 85 -45.40 11.48 -12.49
C ALA A 85 -45.01 12.56 -11.46
N ARG A 86 -43.71 12.84 -11.31
CA ARG A 86 -43.17 13.88 -10.43
C ARG A 86 -43.25 15.29 -11.02
N GLU A 87 -43.21 15.44 -12.35
CA GLU A 87 -43.35 16.73 -13.06
C GLU A 87 -44.81 17.23 -13.11
N GLN A 88 -45.80 16.33 -13.15
CA GLN A 88 -47.22 16.68 -13.20
C GLN A 88 -47.75 17.54 -12.03
N PRO A 89 -47.36 17.35 -10.76
CA PRO A 89 -47.83 18.21 -9.66
C PRO A 89 -47.29 19.67 -9.71
N GLN A 90 -46.28 19.98 -10.53
CA GLN A 90 -45.62 21.29 -10.51
C GLN A 90 -46.09 22.26 -11.61
N SER A 91 -46.89 21.78 -12.58
CA SER A 91 -47.31 22.58 -13.76
C SER A 91 -48.68 23.27 -13.60
N GLN A 92 -49.38 23.10 -12.47
CA GLN A 92 -50.73 23.67 -12.25
C GLN A 92 -50.83 24.71 -11.13
N ALA A 93 -49.73 25.09 -10.45
CA ALA A 93 -49.71 26.23 -9.53
C ALA A 93 -48.94 27.40 -10.17
N GLY A 94 -49.67 28.39 -10.66
CA GLY A 94 -49.14 29.48 -11.47
C GLY A 94 -48.44 30.61 -10.71
N GLY A 95 -47.87 31.53 -11.51
CA GLY A 95 -47.67 32.94 -11.16
C GLY A 95 -46.24 33.34 -10.76
N GLU A 96 -45.62 34.13 -11.64
CA GLU A 96 -44.63 35.20 -11.37
C GLU A 96 -43.45 34.92 -10.40
N SER A 97 -42.24 34.86 -10.95
CA SER A 97 -41.11 35.75 -10.57
C SER A 97 -39.79 35.17 -11.05
N THR A 98 -38.94 36.00 -11.61
CA THR A 98 -37.54 35.72 -12.00
C THR A 98 -36.62 35.36 -10.82
N ASN A 99 -37.13 35.30 -9.59
CA ASN A 99 -36.46 34.76 -8.40
C ASN A 99 -36.79 33.27 -8.15
N THR A 100 -37.81 32.72 -8.82
CA THR A 100 -38.23 31.33 -8.67
C THR A 100 -37.23 30.38 -9.32
N ASP A 101 -36.54 30.80 -10.39
CA ASP A 101 -35.58 29.94 -11.11
C ASP A 101 -34.34 29.58 -10.28
N ASN A 102 -33.86 30.49 -9.42
CA ASN A 102 -32.77 30.17 -8.50
C ASN A 102 -33.24 29.24 -7.38
N ASN A 103 -34.45 29.46 -6.85
CA ASN A 103 -35.00 28.65 -5.77
C ASN A 103 -35.44 27.25 -6.27
N THR A 104 -35.87 27.12 -7.53
CA THR A 104 -36.16 25.83 -8.16
C THR A 104 -34.87 25.09 -8.52
N LEU A 105 -33.82 25.78 -8.95
CA LEU A 105 -32.51 25.17 -9.20
C LEU A 105 -31.86 24.72 -7.89
N ASP A 106 -31.93 25.54 -6.83
CA ASP A 106 -31.43 25.19 -5.50
C ASP A 106 -32.25 24.05 -4.89
N SER A 107 -33.58 24.04 -5.05
CA SER A 107 -34.44 22.93 -4.62
C SER A 107 -34.21 21.66 -5.43
N ALA A 108 -33.99 21.77 -6.74
CA ALA A 108 -33.63 20.63 -7.59
C ALA A 108 -32.25 20.10 -7.23
N ARG A 109 -31.28 20.98 -6.95
CA ARG A 109 -29.95 20.63 -6.46
C ARG A 109 -30.03 19.93 -5.12
N GLU A 110 -30.79 20.46 -4.17
CA GLU A 110 -31.01 19.84 -2.86
C GLU A 110 -31.70 18.49 -3.00
N ALA A 111 -32.70 18.37 -3.88
CA ALA A 111 -33.37 17.11 -4.19
C ALA A 111 -32.43 16.08 -4.83
N ILE A 112 -31.52 16.51 -5.72
CA ILE A 112 -30.50 15.66 -6.34
C ILE A 112 -29.47 15.23 -5.29
N LEU A 113 -28.98 16.16 -4.45
CA LEU A 113 -28.05 15.84 -3.37
C LEU A 113 -28.68 14.87 -2.36
N THR A 114 -29.95 15.08 -2.00
CA THR A 114 -30.70 14.17 -1.11
C THR A 114 -30.92 12.81 -1.78
N ALA A 115 -31.24 12.77 -3.08
CA ALA A 115 -31.37 11.52 -3.83
C ALA A 115 -30.03 10.77 -3.92
N LEU A 116 -28.92 11.50 -4.13
CA LEU A 116 -27.57 10.95 -4.12
C LEU A 116 -27.20 10.40 -2.74
N GLU A 117 -27.47 11.16 -1.68
CA GLU A 117 -27.22 10.75 -0.29
C GLU A 117 -28.02 9.51 0.10
N THR A 118 -29.30 9.44 -0.30
CA THR A 118 -30.18 8.29 -0.06
C THR A 118 -29.87 7.08 -0.94
N SER A 119 -29.31 7.29 -2.14
CA SER A 119 -28.84 6.22 -3.03
C SER A 119 -27.47 5.65 -2.64
N LEU A 120 -26.72 6.34 -1.79
CA LEU A 120 -25.41 5.91 -1.35
C LEU A 120 -25.53 4.79 -0.31
N PRO A 121 -24.77 3.68 -0.43
CA PRO A 121 -24.73 2.67 0.62
C PRO A 121 -24.21 3.27 1.92
N ARG A 122 -24.57 2.66 3.07
CA ARG A 122 -24.12 3.11 4.41
C ARG A 122 -22.60 3.30 4.49
N GLU A 123 -21.85 2.42 3.84
CA GLU A 123 -20.39 2.52 3.73
C GLU A 123 -19.95 3.78 2.96
N GLY A 124 -20.61 4.09 1.85
CA GLY A 124 -20.37 5.30 1.06
C GLY A 124 -20.66 6.58 1.85
N GLN A 125 -21.74 6.60 2.64
CA GLN A 125 -22.05 7.73 3.53
C GLN A 125 -20.95 7.93 4.59
N THR A 126 -20.54 6.84 5.26
CA THR A 126 -19.47 6.91 6.27
C THR A 126 -18.14 7.37 5.68
N ALA A 127 -17.79 6.91 4.47
CA ALA A 127 -16.58 7.32 3.78
C ALA A 127 -16.60 8.82 3.42
N LEU A 128 -17.75 9.33 2.94
CA LEU A 128 -17.91 10.73 2.59
C LEU A 128 -17.83 11.64 3.83
N THR A 129 -18.47 11.26 4.94
CA THR A 129 -18.35 11.96 6.23
C THR A 129 -16.90 11.97 6.73
N ALA A 130 -16.18 10.85 6.62
CA ALA A 130 -14.78 10.76 7.00
C ALA A 130 -13.87 11.66 6.14
N LEU A 131 -14.09 11.69 4.81
CA LEU A 131 -13.36 12.58 3.90
C LEU A 131 -13.65 14.06 4.17
N ALA A 132 -14.91 14.42 4.45
CA ALA A 132 -15.28 15.77 4.83
C ALA A 132 -14.62 16.20 6.15
N ALA A 133 -14.59 15.30 7.15
CA ALA A 133 -13.89 15.55 8.41
C ALA A 133 -12.38 15.74 8.21
N LEU A 134 -11.74 14.90 7.38
CA LEU A 134 -10.32 15.04 7.03
C LEU A 134 -10.06 16.38 6.31
N ALA A 135 -10.90 16.74 5.34
CA ALA A 135 -10.77 18.00 4.61
C ALA A 135 -10.88 19.24 5.51
N LEU A 136 -11.78 19.21 6.50
CA LEU A 136 -11.90 20.26 7.50
C LEU A 136 -10.65 20.34 8.39
N GLN A 137 -10.11 19.18 8.78
CA GLN A 137 -8.95 19.10 9.66
C GLN A 137 -7.65 19.53 8.95
N THR A 138 -7.51 19.23 7.67
CA THR A 138 -6.38 19.66 6.83
C THR A 138 -6.58 21.06 6.23
N ASN A 139 -7.76 21.67 6.46
CA ASN A 139 -8.16 22.98 5.93
C ASN A 139 -7.90 23.13 4.42
N THR A 140 -8.17 22.07 3.66
CA THR A 140 -7.95 22.06 2.20
C THR A 140 -9.19 22.62 1.49
N PRO A 141 -9.06 23.70 0.68
CA PRO A 141 -10.21 24.38 0.08
C PRO A 141 -10.90 23.58 -1.04
N LEU A 142 -10.23 22.58 -1.63
CA LEU A 142 -10.82 21.66 -2.61
C LEU A 142 -10.33 20.23 -2.34
N PRO A 143 -11.06 19.45 -1.53
CA PRO A 143 -10.65 18.10 -1.18
C PRO A 143 -10.83 17.17 -2.38
N THR A 144 -9.72 16.79 -3.02
CA THR A 144 -9.71 15.61 -3.88
C THR A 144 -9.28 14.40 -3.04
N PRO A 145 -9.86 13.20 -3.24
CA PRO A 145 -9.53 12.04 -2.43
C PRO A 145 -8.04 11.65 -2.53
N ALA A 146 -7.43 11.86 -3.70
CA ALA A 146 -6.00 11.66 -3.89
C ALA A 146 -5.16 12.66 -3.07
N ALA A 147 -5.51 13.95 -3.06
CA ALA A 147 -4.80 14.95 -2.27
C ALA A 147 -4.95 14.72 -0.76
N LEU A 148 -6.16 14.36 -0.29
CA LEU A 148 -6.38 13.98 1.10
C LEU A 148 -5.60 12.73 1.48
N GLY A 149 -5.52 11.73 0.59
CA GLY A 149 -4.72 10.53 0.80
C GLY A 149 -3.23 10.84 0.92
N THR A 150 -2.68 11.71 0.06
CA THR A 150 -1.27 12.13 0.16
C THR A 150 -1.00 12.90 1.45
N GLU A 151 -1.89 13.82 1.84
CA GLU A 151 -1.80 14.55 3.10
C GLU A 151 -1.80 13.57 4.29
N LEU A 152 -2.72 12.61 4.32
CA LEU A 152 -2.80 11.60 5.38
C LEU A 152 -1.52 10.76 5.50
N ILE A 153 -0.94 10.35 4.37
CA ILE A 153 0.34 9.62 4.35
C ILE A 153 1.49 10.51 4.85
N THR A 154 1.52 11.78 4.44
CA THR A 154 2.56 12.69 4.94
C THR A 154 2.42 12.90 6.45
N LEU A 155 1.21 13.08 6.96
CA LEU A 155 0.93 13.30 8.37
C LEU A 155 1.23 12.05 9.21
N SER A 156 0.92 10.85 8.70
CA SER A 156 1.31 9.60 9.37
C SER A 156 2.82 9.40 9.38
N SER A 157 3.51 9.73 8.28
CA SER A 157 4.97 9.65 8.19
C SER A 157 5.66 10.63 9.15
N THR A 158 5.14 11.85 9.29
CA THR A 158 5.70 12.84 10.22
C THR A 158 5.45 12.42 11.65
N THR A 159 4.28 11.86 11.97
CA THR A 159 3.96 11.33 13.30
C THR A 159 4.92 10.21 13.69
N ALA A 160 5.12 9.22 12.82
CA ALA A 160 6.05 8.11 13.08
C ALA A 160 7.50 8.60 13.26
N THR A 161 7.93 9.57 12.44
CA THR A 161 9.27 10.18 12.59
C THR A 161 9.41 10.89 13.92
N LEU A 162 8.41 11.64 14.35
CA LEU A 162 8.41 12.33 15.65
C LEU A 162 8.43 11.34 16.83
N GLU A 163 7.68 10.24 16.75
CA GLU A 163 7.74 9.17 17.74
C GLU A 163 9.14 8.55 17.83
N GLN A 164 9.76 8.26 16.68
CA GLN A 164 11.13 7.73 16.64
C GLN A 164 12.14 8.71 17.23
N THR A 165 12.03 10.00 16.90
CA THR A 165 12.92 11.03 17.48
C THR A 165 12.72 11.17 18.98
N THR A 166 11.49 11.08 19.47
CA THR A 166 11.17 11.11 20.91
C THR A 166 11.77 9.91 21.63
N ALA A 167 11.66 8.71 21.06
CA ALA A 167 12.28 7.50 21.61
C ALA A 167 13.81 7.64 21.67
N ARG A 168 14.44 8.16 20.61
CA ARG A 168 15.89 8.41 20.59
C ARG A 168 16.31 9.42 21.65
N ILE A 169 15.59 10.53 21.80
CA ILE A 169 15.86 11.52 22.85
C ILE A 169 15.75 10.86 24.21
N HIS A 170 14.73 10.04 24.46
CA HIS A 170 14.59 9.33 25.73
C HIS A 170 15.79 8.39 26.02
N THR A 171 16.28 7.66 25.02
CA THR A 171 17.49 6.82 25.18
C THR A 171 18.75 7.65 25.47
N LEU A 172 18.90 8.82 24.86
CA LEU A 172 20.03 9.72 25.13
C LEU A 172 19.93 10.33 26.53
N THR A 173 18.74 10.77 26.95
CA THR A 173 18.52 11.34 28.29
C THR A 173 18.82 10.31 29.37
N THR A 174 18.38 9.06 29.19
CA THR A 174 18.69 7.98 30.15
C THR A 174 20.18 7.65 30.18
N HIS A 175 20.87 7.65 29.04
CA HIS A 175 22.32 7.49 29.00
C HIS A 175 23.05 8.63 29.71
N LEU A 176 22.69 9.88 29.42
CA LEU A 176 23.28 11.05 30.07
C LEU A 176 23.03 11.05 31.59
N ALA A 177 21.85 10.63 32.04
CA ALA A 177 21.55 10.48 33.46
C ALA A 177 22.43 9.41 34.13
N ARG A 178 22.70 8.29 33.45
CA ARG A 178 23.63 7.26 33.94
C ARG A 178 25.06 7.75 34.02
N GLU A 179 25.55 8.42 32.98
CA GLU A 179 26.89 9.03 32.96
C GLU A 179 27.04 10.12 34.03
N ALA A 180 26.01 10.95 34.23
CA ALA A 180 25.97 11.94 35.29
C ALA A 180 26.02 11.29 36.69
N ALA A 181 25.32 10.18 36.89
CA ALA A 181 25.37 9.43 38.15
C ALA A 181 26.75 8.78 38.38
N ALA A 182 27.35 8.18 37.34
CA ALA A 182 28.67 7.57 37.42
C ALA A 182 29.77 8.61 37.72
N THR A 183 29.73 9.77 37.06
CA THR A 183 30.67 10.87 37.33
C THR A 183 30.48 11.45 38.74
N ALA A 184 29.23 11.52 39.24
CA ALA A 184 28.97 11.94 40.62
C ALA A 184 29.51 10.95 41.66
N GLN A 185 29.42 9.63 41.39
CA GLN A 185 30.03 8.60 42.24
C GLN A 185 31.55 8.71 42.26
N LEU A 186 32.19 8.84 41.09
CA LEU A 186 33.64 9.03 40.99
C LEU A 186 34.09 10.31 41.71
N ALA A 187 33.33 11.40 41.57
CA ALA A 187 33.60 12.66 42.26
C ALA A 187 33.45 12.53 43.79
N ALA A 188 32.58 11.63 44.27
CA ALA A 188 32.44 11.33 45.69
C ALA A 188 33.60 10.47 46.21
N GLU A 189 34.11 9.51 45.43
CA GLU A 189 35.29 8.72 45.78
C GLU A 189 36.57 9.57 45.85
N LEU A 190 36.69 10.54 44.94
CA LEU A 190 37.83 11.47 44.89
C LEU A 190 37.68 12.64 45.89
N ARG A 191 36.57 12.72 46.63
CA ARG A 191 36.36 13.77 47.63
C ARG A 191 37.18 13.43 48.88
N PRO A 192 38.09 14.31 49.32
CA PRO A 192 38.91 14.07 50.51
C PRO A 192 38.03 13.99 51.78
N PRO A 193 38.44 13.23 52.81
CA PRO A 193 37.70 13.13 54.06
C PRO A 193 37.64 14.51 54.73
N SER A 194 36.42 14.99 55.01
CA SER A 194 36.20 16.23 55.75
C SER A 194 36.86 16.15 57.13
N PRO A 195 37.57 17.20 57.59
CA PRO A 195 38.14 17.23 58.93
C PRO A 195 37.01 17.22 59.99
N PRO A 196 37.24 16.61 61.16
CA PRO A 196 36.22 16.49 62.20
C PRO A 196 35.86 17.88 62.74
N HIS A 197 34.58 18.26 62.62
CA HIS A 197 34.03 19.44 63.28
C HIS A 197 33.89 19.20 64.78
N HIS A 198 34.60 20.01 65.57
CA HIS A 198 34.35 20.14 67.01
C HIS A 198 32.96 20.80 67.24
N PRO A 199 32.18 20.31 68.21
CA PRO A 199 30.90 20.92 68.57
C PRO A 199 31.15 22.18 69.40
N HIS A 200 30.71 23.34 68.91
CA HIS A 200 30.50 24.52 69.75
C HIS A 200 29.02 24.61 70.16
N PRO A 201 28.73 25.06 71.40
CA PRO A 201 27.39 24.98 71.98
C PRO A 201 26.51 26.15 71.53
N HIS A 202 25.21 25.83 71.43
CA HIS A 202 24.01 26.67 71.60
C HIS A 202 24.18 28.20 71.68
N ASP A 203 23.46 28.90 70.79
CA ASP A 203 22.66 30.04 71.20
C ASP A 203 21.30 30.02 70.47
N ASN A 204 20.25 29.92 71.29
CA ASN A 204 18.84 30.14 70.98
C ASN A 204 18.57 31.65 70.94
N VAL A 205 18.06 32.20 69.84
CA VAL A 205 17.23 33.43 69.83
C VAL A 205 16.35 33.35 68.56
N VAL A 206 15.09 32.90 68.67
CA VAL A 206 13.81 33.66 68.77
C VAL A 206 13.20 33.95 67.39
N ASP A 207 11.95 33.50 67.27
CA ASP A 207 10.94 33.85 66.27
C ASP A 207 10.84 35.37 66.08
N ASP A 208 10.69 35.83 64.84
CA ASP A 208 9.78 36.94 64.54
C ASP A 208 9.32 36.79 63.09
N ASP A 209 8.04 36.46 62.98
CA ASP A 209 7.17 36.87 61.89
C ASP A 209 7.31 38.39 61.71
N ASP A 210 7.43 38.89 60.49
CA ASP A 210 6.56 39.97 60.03
C ASP A 210 6.73 40.23 58.53
N ASP A 211 5.56 40.39 57.94
CA ASP A 211 5.26 40.74 56.57
C ASP A 211 5.70 42.18 56.19
N ASP A 212 5.51 42.45 54.91
CA ASP A 212 5.24 43.75 54.31
C ASP A 212 6.42 44.66 53.88
N ASP A 213 6.57 44.64 52.56
CA ASP A 213 6.39 45.79 51.66
C ASP A 213 7.52 46.78 51.35
N GLU A 214 7.56 47.03 50.03
CA GLU A 214 7.88 48.28 49.34
C GLU A 214 9.32 48.85 49.34
N ASN A 215 9.95 48.67 48.17
CA ASN A 215 10.20 49.76 47.23
C ASN A 215 10.77 51.08 47.80
N ASN A 216 12.06 51.38 47.58
CA ASN A 216 12.46 52.42 46.61
C ASN A 216 13.98 52.57 46.44
N ASN A 217 14.30 52.94 45.21
CA ASN A 217 15.45 53.68 44.69
C ASN A 217 16.14 54.67 45.68
N THR A 218 17.49 54.73 45.68
CA THR A 218 18.30 55.94 45.38
C THR A 218 19.76 55.83 45.86
N THR A 219 20.66 55.99 44.90
CA THR A 219 22.06 56.46 44.91
C THR A 219 22.73 56.91 46.22
N ASN A 220 23.96 56.43 46.51
CA ASN A 220 25.23 57.17 46.32
C ASN A 220 26.39 56.56 47.15
N ASN A 221 27.56 56.52 46.49
CA ASN A 221 28.90 56.26 47.03
C ASN A 221 29.29 57.34 48.08
N PRO A 222 30.24 57.10 49.03
CA PRO A 222 31.67 57.10 48.70
C PRO A 222 32.53 56.03 49.45
N SER A 223 33.58 55.56 48.78
CA SER A 223 34.76 54.84 49.33
C SER A 223 35.64 55.79 50.18
N PRO A 224 36.83 55.41 50.73
CA PRO A 224 37.54 54.11 50.75
C PRO A 224 38.16 53.74 52.12
N HIS A 225 38.57 52.49 52.36
CA HIS A 225 39.81 52.14 53.07
C HIS A 225 40.19 50.67 52.83
N GLN A 226 41.48 50.47 52.56
CA GLN A 226 42.16 49.20 52.30
C GLN A 226 42.31 48.37 53.58
N ALA A 227 42.16 47.06 53.47
CA ALA A 227 43.00 46.11 54.20
C ALA A 227 43.00 44.75 53.49
N THR A 228 44.20 44.34 53.14
CA THR A 228 44.60 43.12 52.45
C THR A 228 44.32 41.86 53.27
N SER A 229 43.61 40.89 52.70
CA SER A 229 43.69 39.50 53.14
C SER A 229 43.74 38.60 51.91
N HIS A 230 44.97 38.20 51.57
CA HIS A 230 45.27 37.20 50.55
C HIS A 230 44.65 35.85 50.97
N LYS A 231 43.53 35.50 50.34
CA LYS A 231 43.01 34.14 50.28
C LYS A 231 43.20 33.67 48.83
N PRO A 232 43.91 32.55 48.57
CA PRO A 232 44.11 32.08 47.20
C PRO A 232 42.74 31.71 46.62
N PRO A 233 42.39 32.13 45.39
CA PRO A 233 41.16 31.68 44.78
C PRO A 233 41.37 30.20 44.43
N LEU A 234 40.62 29.33 45.09
CA LEU A 234 40.38 27.98 44.61
C LEU A 234 39.79 28.14 43.21
N THR A 235 40.60 27.89 42.19
CA THR A 235 40.17 27.80 40.79
C THR A 235 39.38 26.51 40.63
N GLY A 236 38.18 26.48 41.20
CA GLY A 236 37.15 25.54 40.82
C GLY A 236 36.69 25.90 39.42
N TYR A 237 36.52 24.88 38.57
CA TYR A 237 35.94 25.03 37.24
C TYR A 237 34.62 25.82 37.33
N HIS A 238 34.61 27.05 36.82
CA HIS A 238 33.38 27.82 36.63
C HIS A 238 32.91 27.51 35.20
N PRO A 239 31.77 26.83 35.02
CA PRO A 239 31.27 26.56 33.67
C PRO A 239 31.06 27.88 32.93
N PRO A 240 31.35 27.95 31.62
CA PRO A 240 31.14 29.16 30.82
C PRO A 240 29.71 29.68 30.98
N ALA A 241 29.54 30.99 31.18
CA ALA A 241 28.23 31.62 31.39
C ALA A 241 27.22 31.29 30.27
N ASP A 242 27.72 31.06 29.05
CA ASP A 242 26.92 30.67 27.89
C ASP A 242 26.21 29.32 28.06
N LEU A 243 26.79 28.36 28.80
CA LEU A 243 26.14 27.08 29.08
C LEU A 243 24.96 27.22 30.05
N ALA A 244 25.03 28.18 30.97
CA ALA A 244 23.93 28.47 31.89
C ALA A 244 22.74 29.10 31.14
N LEU A 245 23.02 30.03 30.22
CA LEU A 245 22.01 30.65 29.35
C LEU A 245 21.39 29.63 28.38
N GLN A 246 22.19 28.73 27.81
CA GLN A 246 21.70 27.64 26.96
C GLN A 246 20.85 26.65 27.76
N ASN A 247 21.27 26.27 28.98
CA ASN A 247 20.47 25.41 29.85
C ASN A 247 19.11 26.03 30.21
N LEU A 248 19.09 27.32 30.56
CA LEU A 248 17.85 28.03 30.82
C LEU A 248 16.91 28.01 29.61
N THR A 249 17.47 28.21 28.41
CA THR A 249 16.72 28.19 27.15
C THR A 249 16.16 26.80 26.85
N LEU A 250 16.98 25.76 27.02
CA LEU A 250 16.56 24.37 26.89
C LEU A 250 15.49 24.00 27.91
N GLN A 251 15.62 24.42 29.17
CA GLN A 251 14.61 24.20 30.21
C GLN A 251 13.28 24.88 29.87
N ARG A 252 13.31 26.10 29.31
CA ARG A 252 12.10 26.78 28.83
C ARG A 252 11.46 26.04 27.65
N GLN A 253 12.26 25.57 26.70
CA GLN A 253 11.78 24.77 25.57
C GLN A 253 11.21 23.42 26.03
N ILE A 254 11.88 22.72 26.95
CA ILE A 254 11.39 21.47 27.53
C ILE A 254 10.06 21.71 28.25
N LYS A 255 9.92 22.79 29.02
CA LYS A 255 8.65 23.16 29.64
C LYS A 255 7.57 23.40 28.59
N ALA A 256 7.84 24.20 27.56
CA ALA A 256 6.88 24.50 26.49
C ALA A 256 6.48 23.25 25.66
N LEU A 257 7.39 22.32 25.43
CA LEU A 257 7.08 21.05 24.78
C LEU A 257 6.31 20.13 25.73
N SER A 258 6.67 20.10 27.02
CA SER A 258 6.00 19.27 28.03
C SER A 258 4.53 19.66 28.24
N THR A 259 4.18 20.94 28.12
CA THR A 259 2.78 21.39 28.19
C THR A 259 1.98 20.96 26.95
N ARG A 260 2.62 20.68 25.82
CA ARG A 260 1.97 20.26 24.57
C ARG A 260 1.79 18.75 24.45
N ILE A 261 2.58 17.96 25.20
CA ILE A 261 2.44 16.49 25.29
C ILE A 261 1.02 16.05 25.71
N PRO A 262 0.39 16.58 26.79
CA PRO A 262 -0.95 16.16 27.17
C PRO A 262 -1.99 16.50 26.10
N GLU A 263 -1.91 17.66 25.45
CA GLU A 263 -2.81 18.01 24.34
C GLU A 263 -2.69 17.05 23.15
N LEU A 264 -1.47 16.65 22.80
CA LEU A 264 -1.23 15.68 21.73
C LEU A 264 -1.73 14.28 22.13
N ARG A 265 -1.58 13.90 23.40
CA ARG A 265 -2.09 12.63 23.94
C ARG A 265 -3.61 12.59 23.94
N ASP A 266 -4.28 13.68 24.32
CA ASP A 266 -5.73 13.78 24.30
C ASP A 266 -6.28 13.76 22.88
N LYS A 267 -5.57 14.40 21.93
CA LYS A 267 -5.86 14.32 20.50
C LYS A 267 -5.71 12.90 19.97
N ALA A 268 -4.63 12.19 20.32
CA ALA A 268 -4.43 10.78 19.94
C ALA A 268 -5.50 9.88 20.55
N ALA A 269 -5.90 10.11 21.80
CA ALA A 269 -6.97 9.37 22.45
C ALA A 269 -8.35 9.68 21.83
N ALA A 270 -8.59 10.92 21.40
CA ALA A 270 -9.80 11.30 20.67
C ALA A 270 -9.86 10.61 19.29
N ILE A 271 -8.73 10.53 18.59
CA ILE A 271 -8.59 9.78 17.33
C ILE A 271 -8.85 8.29 17.59
N ALA A 272 -8.23 7.68 18.59
CA ALA A 272 -8.47 6.26 18.92
C ALA A 272 -9.96 5.98 19.25
N ARG A 273 -10.66 6.93 19.90
CA ARG A 273 -12.10 6.85 20.17
C ARG A 273 -12.95 7.03 18.92
N SER A 274 -12.59 7.94 18.01
CA SER A 274 -13.31 8.16 16.74
C SER A 274 -13.07 7.05 15.72
N THR A 275 -11.93 6.37 15.79
CA THR A 275 -11.57 5.23 14.93
C THR A 275 -12.13 3.89 15.46
N GLY A 276 -12.85 3.90 16.58
CA GLY A 276 -13.73 2.80 16.98
C GLY A 276 -13.04 1.56 17.53
N THR A 277 -12.71 1.56 18.82
CA THR A 277 -12.96 0.37 19.67
C THR A 277 -14.43 0.37 20.07
N GLY A 278 -15.30 0.05 19.12
CA GLY A 278 -16.71 -0.23 19.36
C GLY A 278 -16.87 -1.68 19.81
N THR A 279 -16.76 -1.95 21.11
CA THR A 279 -17.30 -3.18 21.67
C THR A 279 -18.83 -3.06 21.63
N THR A 280 -19.45 -3.59 20.57
CA THR A 280 -20.89 -3.84 20.55
C THR A 280 -21.15 -5.33 20.36
N THR A 281 -21.53 -5.94 21.49
CA THR A 281 -22.12 -7.27 21.61
C THR A 281 -23.45 -7.32 20.86
N THR A 282 -23.45 -7.60 19.56
CA THR A 282 -24.53 -8.33 18.84
C THR A 282 -24.13 -8.47 17.37
N GLY A 283 -24.26 -9.69 16.84
CA GLY A 283 -23.52 -10.16 15.67
C GLY A 283 -23.70 -9.32 14.41
N THR A 284 -22.60 -8.76 13.92
CA THR A 284 -22.21 -8.61 12.51
C THR A 284 -20.74 -8.20 12.53
N THR A 285 -19.85 -9.12 12.14
CA THR A 285 -18.39 -8.95 12.19
C THR A 285 -17.90 -7.98 11.11
N THR A 286 -17.78 -6.71 11.45
CA THR A 286 -16.88 -5.78 10.75
C THR A 286 -15.58 -5.76 11.55
N THR A 287 -14.64 -6.61 11.17
CA THR A 287 -13.29 -6.65 11.73
C THR A 287 -12.59 -5.35 11.36
N THR A 288 -12.28 -4.52 12.36
CA THR A 288 -11.29 -3.46 12.20
C THR A 288 -9.96 -4.16 11.90
N THR A 289 -9.53 -4.10 10.63
CA THR A 289 -8.28 -4.74 10.19
C THR A 289 -7.15 -4.20 11.04
N SER A 290 -6.64 -5.05 11.94
CA SER A 290 -5.58 -4.68 12.85
C SER A 290 -4.28 -4.52 12.06
N ILE A 291 -3.35 -3.71 12.56
CA ILE A 291 -1.99 -3.62 12.01
C ILE A 291 -1.34 -5.03 11.94
N ALA A 292 -1.72 -5.93 12.86
CA ALA A 292 -1.30 -7.32 12.83
C ALA A 292 -1.88 -8.09 11.62
N ASP A 293 -3.11 -7.79 11.20
CA ASP A 293 -3.74 -8.41 10.05
C ASP A 293 -3.11 -7.92 8.74
N VAL A 294 -2.83 -6.61 8.63
CA VAL A 294 -2.12 -6.03 7.48
C VAL A 294 -0.73 -6.67 7.34
N ARG A 295 0.01 -6.83 8.44
CA ARG A 295 1.32 -7.48 8.42
C ARG A 295 1.25 -8.94 7.95
N ARG A 296 0.22 -9.68 8.38
CA ARG A 296 -0.01 -11.06 7.94
C ARG A 296 -0.32 -11.13 6.44
N GLU A 297 -1.08 -10.18 5.93
CA GLU A 297 -1.39 -10.06 4.51
C GLU A 297 -0.15 -9.67 3.68
N GLU A 298 0.71 -8.79 4.18
CA GLU A 298 2.00 -8.46 3.56
C GLU A 298 2.94 -9.68 3.49
N GLU A 299 3.04 -10.45 4.56
CA GLU A 299 3.83 -11.69 4.59
C GLU A 299 3.28 -12.73 3.59
N ALA A 300 1.95 -12.87 3.50
CA ALA A 300 1.32 -13.73 2.50
C ALA A 300 1.58 -13.25 1.05
N TYR A 301 1.52 -11.94 0.82
CA TYR A 301 1.76 -11.36 -0.50
C TYR A 301 3.23 -11.51 -0.94
N THR A 302 4.17 -11.29 -0.03
CA THR A 302 5.60 -11.48 -0.33
C THR A 302 5.94 -12.94 -0.62
N ALA A 303 5.31 -13.90 0.08
CA ALA A 303 5.41 -15.32 -0.24
C ALA A 303 4.85 -15.64 -1.64
N LEU A 304 3.70 -15.07 -2.01
CA LEU A 304 3.12 -15.23 -3.35
C LEU A 304 4.04 -14.65 -4.44
N LEU A 305 4.66 -13.50 -4.17
CA LEU A 305 5.58 -12.87 -5.10
C LEU A 305 6.87 -13.68 -5.29
N ALA A 306 7.36 -14.33 -4.23
CA ALA A 306 8.47 -15.28 -4.33
C ALA A 306 8.08 -16.51 -5.18
N ALA A 307 6.89 -17.09 -4.96
CA ALA A 307 6.40 -18.21 -5.76
C ALA A 307 6.21 -17.81 -7.24
N LYS A 308 5.72 -16.60 -7.51
CA LYS A 308 5.59 -16.07 -8.87
C LYS A 308 6.94 -15.93 -9.57
N ARG A 309 7.96 -15.44 -8.86
CA ARG A 309 9.33 -15.35 -9.41
C ARG A 309 9.91 -16.72 -9.75
N GLU A 310 9.64 -17.72 -8.93
CA GLU A 310 10.06 -19.11 -9.19
C GLU A 310 9.35 -19.67 -10.44
N LEU A 311 8.02 -19.52 -10.53
CA LEU A 311 7.27 -19.94 -11.72
C LEU A 311 7.73 -19.20 -12.98
N ASP A 312 7.96 -17.89 -12.90
CA ASP A 312 8.51 -17.12 -14.02
C ASP A 312 9.89 -17.62 -14.44
N GLY A 313 10.73 -18.02 -13.48
CA GLY A 313 12.03 -18.65 -13.75
C GLY A 313 11.86 -19.97 -14.50
N GLN A 314 10.92 -20.80 -14.08
CA GLN A 314 10.59 -22.06 -14.74
C GLN A 314 10.04 -21.82 -16.16
N VAL A 315 9.12 -20.89 -16.34
CA VAL A 315 8.57 -20.53 -17.65
C VAL A 315 9.64 -19.93 -18.57
N ARG A 316 10.56 -19.13 -18.01
CA ARG A 316 11.68 -18.57 -18.78
C ARG A 316 12.62 -19.65 -19.31
N ALA A 317 12.80 -20.76 -18.60
CA ALA A 317 13.57 -21.90 -19.10
C ALA A 317 12.95 -22.54 -20.36
N PHE A 318 11.63 -22.37 -20.54
CA PHE A 318 10.90 -22.82 -21.74
C PHE A 318 10.67 -21.68 -22.76
N ALA A 319 11.23 -20.49 -22.55
CA ALA A 319 11.08 -19.38 -23.48
C ALA A 319 11.74 -19.72 -24.82
N GLY A 320 10.94 -19.72 -25.88
CA GLY A 320 11.38 -20.08 -27.25
C GLY A 320 10.91 -21.46 -27.72
N LEU A 321 10.34 -22.29 -26.85
CA LEU A 321 9.72 -23.54 -27.28
C LEU A 321 8.30 -23.28 -27.81
N PRO A 322 7.89 -23.90 -28.94
CA PRO A 322 6.51 -23.88 -29.40
C PRO A 322 5.54 -24.39 -28.31
N PRO A 323 4.30 -23.88 -28.25
CA PRO A 323 3.31 -24.33 -27.26
C PRO A 323 2.91 -25.81 -27.42
N ASP A 324 3.17 -26.39 -28.60
CA ASP A 324 2.94 -27.81 -28.89
C ASP A 324 4.15 -28.66 -28.45
N ALA A 325 3.95 -29.55 -27.47
CA ALA A 325 5.01 -30.41 -26.91
C ALA A 325 5.75 -31.27 -27.96
N GLU A 326 5.04 -31.78 -28.97
CA GLU A 326 5.64 -32.58 -30.04
C GLU A 326 6.51 -31.73 -30.99
N ARG A 327 6.13 -30.47 -31.25
CA ARG A 327 6.93 -29.56 -32.08
C ARG A 327 8.20 -29.12 -31.35
N ALA A 328 8.10 -28.82 -30.05
CA ALA A 328 9.25 -28.52 -29.21
C ALA A 328 10.27 -29.67 -29.16
N ARG A 329 9.79 -30.94 -29.12
CA ARG A 329 10.66 -32.12 -29.20
C ARG A 329 11.38 -32.24 -30.54
N GLN A 330 10.70 -31.99 -31.65
CA GLN A 330 11.29 -32.04 -32.99
C GLN A 330 12.38 -30.97 -33.17
N GLU A 331 12.12 -29.75 -32.70
CA GLU A 331 13.10 -28.65 -32.77
C GLU A 331 14.33 -28.93 -31.90
N LEU A 332 14.13 -29.45 -30.68
CA LEU A 332 15.22 -29.84 -29.79
C LEU A 332 16.07 -30.98 -30.38
N GLU A 333 15.45 -31.98 -31.00
CA GLU A 333 16.19 -33.06 -31.66
C GLU A 333 16.93 -32.55 -32.92
N GLY A 334 16.36 -31.57 -33.63
CA GLY A 334 17.04 -30.86 -34.70
C GLY A 334 18.32 -30.15 -34.24
N LEU A 335 18.22 -29.37 -33.15
CA LEU A 335 19.37 -28.67 -32.54
C LEU A 335 20.41 -29.64 -31.99
N ARG A 336 20.00 -30.76 -31.37
CA ARG A 336 20.92 -31.82 -30.95
C ARG A 336 21.63 -32.46 -32.13
N GLY A 337 20.94 -32.67 -33.24
CA GLY A 337 21.53 -33.13 -34.49
C GLY A 337 22.59 -32.17 -35.02
N GLU A 338 22.32 -30.86 -34.96
CA GLU A 338 23.28 -29.83 -35.34
C GLU A 338 24.51 -29.78 -34.43
N LEU A 339 24.32 -29.86 -33.11
CA LEU A 339 25.42 -29.94 -32.16
C LEU A 339 26.31 -31.17 -32.43
N ARG A 340 25.71 -32.34 -32.69
CA ARG A 340 26.45 -33.56 -33.07
C ARG A 340 27.23 -33.37 -34.35
N ARG A 341 26.64 -32.74 -35.39
CA ARG A 341 27.35 -32.43 -36.64
C ARG A 341 28.53 -31.49 -36.42
N MET A 342 28.36 -30.44 -35.62
CA MET A 342 29.45 -29.52 -35.29
C MET A 342 30.53 -30.19 -34.46
N THR A 343 30.16 -31.11 -33.56
CA THR A 343 31.10 -31.90 -32.77
C THR A 343 31.91 -32.85 -33.65
N LEU A 344 31.25 -33.60 -34.54
CA LEU A 344 31.92 -34.49 -35.50
C LEU A 344 32.85 -33.70 -36.42
N ARG A 345 32.40 -32.56 -36.95
CA ARG A 345 33.26 -31.70 -37.79
C ARG A 345 34.47 -31.19 -37.02
N ARG A 346 34.29 -30.80 -35.76
CA ARG A 346 35.40 -30.38 -34.89
C ARG A 346 36.37 -31.54 -34.68
N ASP A 347 35.87 -32.74 -34.42
CA ASP A 347 36.69 -33.91 -34.15
C ASP A 347 37.43 -34.37 -35.43
N GLU A 348 36.81 -34.33 -36.61
CA GLU A 348 37.46 -34.57 -37.91
C GLU A 348 38.58 -33.57 -38.20
N VAL A 349 38.32 -32.27 -37.95
CA VAL A 349 39.34 -31.23 -38.09
C VAL A 349 40.48 -31.47 -37.11
N PHE A 350 40.16 -31.86 -35.87
CA PHE A 350 41.15 -32.14 -34.84
C PHE A 350 42.01 -33.37 -35.20
N GLU A 351 41.39 -34.48 -35.61
CA GLU A 351 42.10 -35.66 -36.10
C GLU A 351 43.00 -35.31 -37.29
N GLY A 352 42.50 -34.51 -38.24
CA GLY A 352 43.30 -34.04 -39.37
C GLY A 352 44.48 -33.14 -38.98
N LEU A 353 44.40 -32.40 -37.87
CA LEU A 353 45.54 -31.67 -37.31
C LEU A 353 46.52 -32.61 -36.61
N VAL A 354 46.02 -33.58 -35.82
CA VAL A 354 46.85 -34.57 -35.11
C VAL A 354 47.62 -35.46 -36.09
N GLU A 355 47.02 -35.89 -37.20
CA GLU A 355 47.69 -36.70 -38.22
C GLU A 355 48.80 -35.95 -38.97
N ARG A 356 48.71 -34.62 -39.06
CA ARG A 356 49.74 -33.78 -39.69
C ARG A 356 50.94 -33.55 -38.77
N GLU A 357 50.68 -33.41 -37.47
CA GLU A 357 51.71 -33.17 -36.44
C GLU A 357 52.32 -34.45 -35.88
N THR A 358 51.70 -35.62 -36.11
CA THR A 358 52.29 -36.91 -35.73
C THR A 358 53.36 -37.34 -36.75
N PRO A 359 54.64 -37.51 -36.35
CA PRO A 359 55.69 -37.91 -37.28
C PRO A 359 55.40 -39.31 -37.83
N ARG A 360 55.10 -39.42 -39.13
CA ARG A 360 54.99 -40.71 -39.80
C ARG A 360 56.32 -41.45 -39.65
N LYS A 361 56.32 -42.54 -38.86
CA LYS A 361 57.43 -43.48 -38.75
C LYS A 361 57.69 -44.05 -40.15
N ARG A 362 58.68 -43.51 -40.87
CA ARG A 362 59.23 -44.12 -42.08
C ARG A 362 59.67 -45.53 -41.71
N GLU A 363 58.97 -46.54 -42.20
CA GLU A 363 59.46 -47.92 -42.19
C GLU A 363 60.72 -47.99 -43.06
N ARG A 364 61.87 -47.69 -42.47
CA ARG A 364 63.17 -48.18 -42.94
C ARG A 364 63.32 -49.61 -42.43
N GLY A 365 62.65 -50.53 -43.09
CA GLY A 365 62.95 -51.95 -43.01
C GLY A 365 64.20 -52.27 -43.84
N ALA A 366 65.37 -51.88 -43.34
CA ALA A 366 66.64 -52.47 -43.76
C ALA A 366 67.05 -53.47 -42.67
N SER A 367 66.77 -54.76 -42.89
CA SER A 367 67.51 -55.83 -42.22
C SER A 367 68.36 -56.53 -43.27
N VAL A 368 69.66 -56.45 -43.06
CA VAL A 368 70.73 -57.07 -43.83
C VAL A 368 71.07 -58.41 -43.16
N ARG A 369 71.02 -59.50 -43.95
CA ARG A 369 71.79 -60.76 -43.90
C ARG A 369 71.70 -61.68 -42.66
N LYS A 370 71.17 -62.89 -42.88
CA LYS A 370 71.97 -64.12 -42.99
C LYS A 370 71.26 -65.17 -43.84
#